data_AF-R6MC65-F1
#
_entry.id   AF-R6MC65-F1
#
_cell.length_a   1.000
_cell.length_b   1.000
_cell.length_c   1.000
_cell.angle_alpha   90.00
_cell.angle_beta   90.00
_cell.angle_gamma   90.00
#
_symmetry.space_group_name_H-M   'P 1'
#
loop_
_entity.id
_entity.type
_entity.pdbx_description
1 polymer ?
#
loop_
_entity_poly.entity_id
_entity_poly.type
_entity_poly.pdbx_seq_one_letter_code
_entity_poly.pdbx_strand_id
1 'polypeptide(L)'
;MIDTIKTDKYTDITNSWLKNKQYGHNNCNVIDAKYYVYNNIKYNVDKKNVILDYSKQERRIALWLCNTFGSNVYMMPRINYPNGIMTADYLFKNEYWDLKTIKGSGKRSIEDAIKKKRKQSNNFIFDITNSKMELESLLFQIEKIYISKTTNWVDKVIVKKNEDVILIYKKTSRNPTGHDQFCN
;
A
#
# COMPACT_ATOMS: atom_id res chain seq x y z
N MET A 1 -0.90 8.78 26.39
CA MET A 1 -0.43 9.13 25.04
C MET A 1 0.55 8.04 24.65
N ILE A 2 0.25 7.24 23.61
CA ILE A 2 1.24 6.29 23.09
C ILE A 2 1.97 7.03 21.97
N ASP A 3 3.15 7.53 22.34
CA ASP A 3 4.04 8.25 21.45
C ASP A 3 4.49 7.32 20.32
N THR A 4 4.63 7.90 19.13
CA THR A 4 5.12 7.24 17.92
C THR A 4 6.43 6.49 18.22
N ILE A 5 6.43 5.16 18.08
CA ILE A 5 7.66 4.35 18.10
C ILE A 5 8.39 4.62 16.79
N LYS A 6 9.46 5.40 16.87
CA LYS A 6 10.35 5.69 15.75
C LYS A 6 11.58 4.79 15.87
N THR A 7 11.76 3.89 14.91
CA THR A 7 13.02 3.17 14.72
C THR A 7 13.83 3.86 13.61
N ASP A 8 15.11 3.52 13.51
CA ASP A 8 15.97 4.00 12.41
C ASP A 8 15.48 3.54 11.03
N LYS A 9 14.58 2.56 10.97
CA LYS A 9 14.14 1.93 9.70
C LYS A 9 12.71 2.30 9.33
N TYR A 10 11.81 2.44 10.30
CA TYR A 10 10.42 2.81 10.08
C TYR A 10 9.88 3.63 11.25
N THR A 11 8.76 4.30 11.00
CA THR A 11 7.99 5.08 11.96
C THR A 11 6.57 4.55 11.99
N ASP A 12 6.04 4.31 13.19
CA ASP A 12 4.60 4.05 13.36
C ASP A 12 3.80 5.35 13.21
N ILE A 13 3.03 5.43 12.14
CA ILE A 13 2.20 6.59 11.81
C ILE A 13 0.70 6.31 11.99
N THR A 14 0.33 5.18 12.59
CA THR A 14 -1.06 4.74 12.80
C THR A 14 -1.90 5.83 13.44
N ASN A 15 -1.48 6.32 14.61
CA ASN A 15 -2.20 7.37 15.33
C ASN A 15 -2.33 8.66 14.50
N SER A 16 -1.28 9.07 13.78
CA SER A 16 -1.32 10.29 12.96
C SER A 16 -2.31 10.18 11.79
N TRP A 17 -2.40 8.99 11.18
CA TRP A 17 -3.35 8.72 10.10
C TRP A 17 -4.79 8.63 10.59
N LEU A 18 -4.99 8.22 11.84
CA LEU A 18 -6.29 8.09 12.48
C LEU A 18 -6.72 9.36 13.27
N LYS A 19 -5.82 10.31 13.53
CA LYS A 19 -6.14 11.56 14.28
C LYS A 19 -7.13 12.47 13.56
N ASN A 20 -7.16 12.41 12.23
CA ASN A 20 -8.09 13.17 11.39
C ASN A 20 -9.19 12.28 10.80
N LYS A 21 -9.75 11.35 11.60
CA LYS A 21 -10.96 10.63 11.19
C LYS A 21 -12.12 11.61 11.12
N GLN A 22 -12.28 12.29 9.98
CA GLN A 22 -13.58 12.79 9.57
C GLN A 22 -14.42 11.56 9.22
N TYR A 23 -15.05 10.97 10.25
CA TYR A 23 -16.02 9.93 10.08
C TYR A 23 -17.19 10.46 9.24
N GLY A 24 -17.48 9.78 8.14
CA GLY A 24 -18.66 10.05 7.33
C GLY A 24 -18.49 9.58 5.89
N HIS A 25 -19.39 8.69 5.45
CA HIS A 25 -19.51 8.20 4.07
C HIS A 25 -19.65 9.30 2.99
N ASN A 26 -19.78 10.57 3.41
CA ASN A 26 -20.21 11.67 2.55
C ASN A 26 -19.04 12.50 1.97
N ASN A 27 -17.79 12.27 2.41
CA ASN A 27 -16.63 13.10 2.03
C ASN A 27 -15.60 12.39 1.14
N CYS A 28 -15.87 11.16 0.72
CA CYS A 28 -14.94 10.42 -0.15
C CYS A 28 -15.70 9.58 -1.17
N ASN A 29 -15.03 9.28 -2.28
CA ASN A 29 -15.57 8.48 -3.37
C ASN A 29 -14.59 7.38 -3.75
N VAL A 30 -15.13 6.21 -4.12
CA VAL A 30 -14.39 5.19 -4.86
C VAL A 30 -14.65 5.44 -6.35
N ILE A 31 -13.60 5.77 -7.09
CA ILE A 31 -13.67 6.30 -8.45
C ILE A 31 -12.92 5.37 -9.39
N ASP A 32 -13.50 5.06 -10.54
CA ASP A 32 -12.77 4.36 -11.60
C ASP A 32 -11.77 5.32 -12.26
N ALA A 33 -10.47 4.98 -12.22
CA ALA A 33 -9.46 5.78 -12.87
C ALA A 33 -9.61 5.69 -14.39
N LYS A 34 -9.60 6.86 -15.06
CA LYS A 34 -9.72 6.97 -16.52
C LYS A 34 -8.41 6.64 -17.25
N TYR A 35 -7.30 6.61 -16.54
CA TYR A 35 -5.97 6.35 -17.09
C TYR A 35 -4.99 5.89 -16.01
N TYR A 36 -3.85 5.36 -16.46
CA TYR A 36 -2.66 5.08 -15.65
C TYR A 36 -1.46 5.84 -16.23
N VAL A 37 -0.59 6.37 -15.38
CA VAL A 37 0.66 7.03 -15.82
C VAL A 37 1.83 6.10 -15.50
N TYR A 38 2.58 5.72 -16.53
CA TYR A 38 3.77 4.91 -16.39
C TYR A 38 4.87 5.50 -17.28
N ASN A 39 6.06 5.73 -16.72
CA ASN A 39 7.18 6.37 -17.41
C ASN A 39 6.79 7.66 -18.16
N ASN A 40 6.01 8.53 -17.50
CA ASN A 40 5.47 9.78 -18.07
C ASN A 40 4.53 9.62 -19.28
N ILE A 41 4.12 8.40 -19.60
CA ILE A 41 3.14 8.10 -20.65
C ILE A 41 1.78 7.84 -20.01
N LYS A 42 0.74 8.47 -20.57
CA LYS A 42 -0.65 8.32 -20.13
C LYS A 42 -1.35 7.23 -20.93
N TYR A 43 -1.74 6.15 -20.25
CA TYR A 43 -2.49 5.03 -20.82
C TYR A 43 -3.97 5.18 -20.45
N ASN A 44 -4.79 5.66 -21.39
CA ASN A 44 -6.23 5.86 -21.16
C ASN A 44 -7.01 4.54 -21.26
N VAL A 45 -8.04 4.38 -20.43
CA VAL A 45 -8.93 3.21 -20.47
C VAL A 45 -9.66 3.16 -21.82
N ASP A 46 -9.45 2.10 -22.58
CA ASP A 46 -10.01 1.87 -23.91
C ASP A 46 -10.87 0.60 -23.99
N LYS A 47 -11.03 -0.11 -22.85
CA LYS A 47 -11.75 -1.40 -22.73
C LYS A 47 -11.17 -2.54 -23.57
N LYS A 48 -9.95 -2.38 -24.10
CA LYS A 48 -9.24 -3.38 -24.91
C LYS A 48 -7.82 -3.61 -24.40
N ASN A 49 -6.95 -2.61 -24.49
CA ASN A 49 -5.56 -2.65 -24.05
C ASN A 49 -5.40 -2.21 -22.59
N VAL A 50 -6.26 -1.29 -22.15
CA VAL A 50 -6.31 -0.74 -20.80
C VAL A 50 -7.73 -0.93 -20.27
N ILE A 51 -7.88 -1.77 -19.26
CA ILE A 51 -9.19 -2.26 -18.79
C ILE A 51 -9.35 -2.08 -17.28
N LEU A 52 -10.59 -1.91 -16.84
CA LEU A 52 -10.97 -1.95 -15.43
C LEU A 52 -11.48 -3.36 -15.12
N ASP A 53 -10.62 -4.22 -14.57
CA ASP A 53 -10.90 -5.64 -14.27
C ASP A 53 -10.67 -6.01 -12.79
N TYR A 54 -10.74 -5.02 -11.90
CA TYR A 54 -10.59 -5.24 -10.46
C TYR A 54 -11.68 -6.17 -9.89
N SER A 55 -11.30 -6.93 -8.88
CA SER A 55 -12.14 -7.88 -8.15
C SER A 55 -13.12 -7.20 -7.19
N LYS A 56 -14.16 -7.94 -6.79
CA LYS A 56 -15.08 -7.52 -5.72
C LYS A 56 -14.36 -7.25 -4.40
N GLN A 57 -13.29 -8.00 -4.12
CA GLN A 57 -12.49 -7.82 -2.90
C GLN A 57 -11.75 -6.48 -2.94
N GLU A 58 -11.09 -6.16 -4.06
CA GLU A 58 -10.38 -4.89 -4.19
C GLU A 58 -11.31 -3.70 -4.04
N ARG A 59 -12.49 -3.76 -4.67
CA ARG A 59 -13.51 -2.72 -4.50
C ARG A 59 -13.97 -2.57 -3.04
N ARG A 60 -14.12 -3.69 -2.30
CA ARG A 60 -14.46 -3.66 -0.87
C ARG A 60 -13.37 -2.99 -0.04
N ILE A 61 -12.10 -3.25 -0.35
CA ILE A 61 -10.97 -2.59 0.33
C ILE A 61 -10.91 -1.10 -0.02
N ALA A 62 -11.20 -0.70 -1.26
CA ALA A 62 -11.28 0.70 -1.64
C ALA A 62 -12.39 1.45 -0.86
N LEU A 63 -13.57 0.83 -0.70
CA LEU A 63 -14.63 1.38 0.15
C LEU A 63 -14.17 1.52 1.60
N TRP A 64 -13.48 0.50 2.13
CA TRP A 64 -12.93 0.58 3.48
C TRP A 64 -11.89 1.69 3.63
N LEU A 65 -10.96 1.85 2.68
CA LEU A 65 -9.98 2.96 2.69
C LEU A 65 -10.68 4.32 2.70
N CYS A 66 -11.66 4.51 1.82
CA CYS A 66 -12.47 5.71 1.73
C CYS A 66 -13.12 6.01 3.09
N ASN A 67 -13.88 5.06 3.64
CA ASN A 67 -14.62 5.24 4.90
C ASN A 67 -13.69 5.43 6.11
N THR A 68 -12.53 4.77 6.12
CA THR A 68 -11.60 4.79 7.25
C THR A 68 -10.79 6.07 7.31
N PHE A 69 -10.43 6.62 6.15
CA PHE A 69 -9.47 7.74 6.06
C PHE A 69 -10.06 9.01 5.43
N GLY A 70 -11.32 8.99 4.99
CA GLY A 70 -12.03 10.16 4.46
C GLY A 70 -11.38 10.75 3.22
N SER A 71 -10.83 9.92 2.33
CA SER A 71 -10.14 10.39 1.11
C SER A 71 -10.55 9.56 -0.10
N ASN A 72 -10.64 10.20 -1.26
CA ASN A 72 -10.97 9.52 -2.50
C ASN A 72 -9.97 8.40 -2.80
N VAL A 73 -10.50 7.29 -3.30
CA VAL A 73 -9.73 6.12 -3.73
C VAL A 73 -10.02 5.90 -5.20
N TYR A 74 -8.98 5.87 -6.01
CA TYR A 74 -9.11 5.56 -7.43
C TYR A 74 -8.77 4.10 -7.66
N MET A 75 -9.68 3.35 -8.27
CA MET A 75 -9.45 2.00 -8.75
C MET A 75 -8.65 2.07 -10.04
N MET A 76 -7.44 1.52 -10.04
CA MET A 76 -6.53 1.65 -11.18
C MET A 76 -6.84 0.59 -12.25
N PRO A 77 -6.75 0.94 -13.55
CA PRO A 77 -6.90 -0.03 -14.61
C PRO A 77 -5.65 -0.90 -14.74
N ARG A 78 -5.83 -2.07 -15.33
CA ARG A 78 -4.77 -2.94 -15.80
C ARG A 78 -4.37 -2.57 -17.22
N ILE A 79 -3.07 -2.58 -17.49
CA ILE A 79 -2.51 -2.43 -18.84
C ILE A 79 -2.14 -3.82 -19.36
N ASN A 80 -2.92 -4.30 -20.34
CA ASN A 80 -2.64 -5.55 -21.06
C ASN A 80 -1.73 -5.33 -22.27
N TYR A 81 -1.77 -4.14 -22.89
CA TYR A 81 -0.85 -3.78 -23.96
C TYR A 81 -0.42 -2.31 -23.83
N PRO A 82 0.89 -2.00 -23.93
CA PRO A 82 2.01 -2.92 -24.15
C PRO A 82 2.26 -3.84 -22.94
N ASN A 83 2.82 -5.02 -23.22
CA ASN A 83 3.12 -6.03 -22.20
C ASN A 83 4.19 -5.53 -21.21
N GLY A 84 4.15 -6.05 -19.98
CA GLY A 84 5.20 -5.84 -18.98
C GLY A 84 5.05 -4.59 -18.11
N ILE A 85 3.99 -3.79 -18.32
CA ILE A 85 3.61 -2.70 -17.41
C ILE A 85 2.76 -3.29 -16.29
N MET A 86 3.30 -3.26 -15.07
CA MET A 86 2.55 -3.69 -13.90
C MET A 86 1.90 -2.47 -13.25
N THR A 87 0.59 -2.55 -13.02
CA THR A 87 -0.19 -1.50 -12.36
C THR A 87 -0.43 -1.86 -10.90
N ALA A 88 -0.54 -0.85 -10.03
CA ALA A 88 -1.07 -1.00 -8.68
C ALA A 88 -2.60 -1.15 -8.72
N ASP A 89 -3.19 -1.56 -7.59
CA ASP A 89 -4.66 -1.72 -7.48
C ASP A 89 -5.36 -0.37 -7.24
N TYR A 90 -4.72 0.52 -6.46
CA TYR A 90 -5.29 1.81 -6.07
C TYR A 90 -4.32 2.97 -6.26
N LEU A 91 -4.89 4.14 -6.54
CA LEU A 91 -4.27 5.44 -6.24
C LEU A 91 -5.04 6.06 -5.09
N PHE A 92 -4.36 6.27 -3.97
CA PHE A 92 -4.96 6.73 -2.73
C PHE A 92 -4.01 7.69 -2.01
N LYS A 93 -4.52 8.86 -1.61
CA LYS A 93 -3.72 9.99 -1.09
C LYS A 93 -2.52 10.34 -1.98
N ASN A 94 -2.71 10.30 -3.30
CA ASN A 94 -1.70 10.54 -4.34
C ASN A 94 -0.54 9.52 -4.36
N GLU A 95 -0.74 8.35 -3.77
CA GLU A 95 0.25 7.27 -3.76
C GLU A 95 -0.35 5.99 -4.35
N TYR A 96 0.46 5.19 -5.02
CA TYR A 96 0.04 3.87 -5.51
C TYR A 96 0.04 2.86 -4.37
N TRP A 97 -0.99 2.01 -4.29
CA TRP A 97 -1.16 0.98 -3.28
C TRP A 97 -1.60 -0.34 -3.92
N ASP A 98 -1.05 -1.44 -3.40
CA ASP A 98 -1.31 -2.80 -3.89
C ASP A 98 -1.82 -3.68 -2.73
N LEU A 99 -2.90 -4.40 -2.95
CA LEU A 99 -3.56 -5.26 -1.97
C LEU A 99 -2.88 -6.65 -1.92
N LYS A 100 -2.67 -7.13 -0.71
CA LYS A 100 -2.23 -8.50 -0.43
C LYS A 100 -3.11 -9.13 0.64
N THR A 101 -3.88 -10.13 0.24
CA THR A 101 -4.68 -10.93 1.17
C THR A 101 -3.82 -12.05 1.74
N ILE A 102 -3.58 -12.03 3.05
CA ILE A 102 -2.78 -13.03 3.73
C ILE A 102 -3.73 -14.06 4.37
N LYS A 103 -3.64 -15.31 3.92
CA LYS A 103 -4.38 -16.45 4.49
C LYS A 103 -3.51 -17.34 5.37
N GLY A 104 -2.26 -17.52 4.97
CA GLY A 104 -1.28 -18.32 5.73
C GLY A 104 -0.81 -17.61 7.00
N SER A 105 -0.21 -18.39 7.89
CA SER A 105 0.44 -17.94 9.14
C SER A 105 1.93 -18.29 9.17
N GLY A 106 2.52 -18.62 8.01
CA GLY A 106 3.93 -18.97 7.90
C GLY A 106 4.84 -17.79 8.24
N LYS A 107 6.06 -18.08 8.70
CA LYS A 107 7.05 -17.09 9.17
C LYS A 107 7.51 -16.07 8.11
N ARG A 108 7.18 -16.30 6.84
CA ARG A 108 7.57 -15.45 5.69
C ARG A 108 6.39 -15.05 4.82
N SER A 109 5.16 -15.33 5.25
CA SER A 109 3.96 -15.14 4.41
C SER A 109 3.83 -13.69 3.90
N ILE A 110 4.21 -12.71 4.71
CA ILE A 110 4.17 -11.30 4.31
C ILE A 110 5.29 -10.96 3.32
N GLU A 111 6.55 -11.31 3.62
CA GLU A 111 7.70 -11.05 2.75
C GLU A 111 7.52 -11.70 1.36
N ASP A 112 7.08 -12.96 1.34
CA ASP A 112 6.88 -13.73 0.11
C ASP A 112 5.77 -13.15 -0.77
N ALA A 113 4.75 -12.50 -0.17
CA ALA A 113 3.67 -11.85 -0.89
C ALA A 113 4.14 -10.62 -1.70
N ILE A 114 5.21 -9.95 -1.27
CA ILE A 114 5.64 -8.66 -1.85
C ILE A 114 7.03 -8.66 -2.50
N LYS A 115 7.92 -9.63 -2.21
CA LYS A 115 9.34 -9.59 -2.63
C LYS A 115 9.58 -9.43 -4.14
N LYS A 116 8.60 -9.75 -4.99
CA LYS A 116 8.68 -9.60 -6.47
C LYS A 116 7.83 -8.45 -7.03
N LYS A 117 7.31 -7.56 -6.16
CA LYS A 117 6.26 -6.58 -6.52
C LYS A 117 6.72 -5.12 -6.56
N ARG A 118 8.03 -4.87 -6.44
CA ARG A 118 8.64 -3.52 -6.47
C ARG A 118 8.23 -2.64 -7.65
N LYS A 119 7.94 -3.25 -8.81
CA LYS A 119 7.54 -2.51 -10.02
C LYS A 119 6.09 -2.03 -10.00
N GLN A 120 5.21 -2.64 -9.18
CA GLN A 120 3.79 -2.27 -9.10
C GLN A 120 3.58 -1.09 -8.18
N SER A 121 4.13 -1.18 -6.97
CA SER A 121 3.91 -0.22 -5.91
C SER A 121 5.03 -0.32 -4.89
N ASN A 122 5.31 0.78 -4.19
CA ASN A 122 6.13 0.79 -2.97
C ASN A 122 5.28 0.73 -1.71
N ASN A 123 3.95 0.83 -1.81
CA ASN A 123 3.02 0.79 -0.68
C ASN A 123 2.07 -0.41 -0.78
N PHE A 124 1.83 -1.07 0.35
CA PHE A 124 1.03 -2.29 0.41
C PHE A 124 -0.05 -2.22 1.47
N ILE A 125 -1.20 -2.81 1.17
CA ILE A 125 -2.28 -3.06 2.12
C ILE A 125 -2.33 -4.55 2.37
N PHE A 126 -2.12 -4.98 3.60
CA PHE A 126 -2.25 -6.37 4.00
C PHE A 126 -3.62 -6.60 4.64
N ASP A 127 -4.49 -7.34 3.96
CA ASP A 127 -5.74 -7.84 4.53
C ASP A 127 -5.46 -9.21 5.19
N ILE A 128 -5.37 -9.21 6.52
CA ILE A 128 -5.10 -10.40 7.34
C ILE A 128 -6.37 -10.97 7.97
N THR A 129 -7.56 -10.52 7.52
CA THR A 129 -8.87 -10.94 8.08
C THR A 129 -9.03 -12.46 8.12
N ASN A 130 -8.53 -13.15 7.09
CA ASN A 130 -8.61 -14.61 6.96
C ASN A 130 -7.34 -15.35 7.42
N SER A 131 -6.41 -14.67 8.10
CA SER A 131 -5.20 -15.28 8.64
C SER A 131 -5.36 -15.67 10.10
N LYS A 132 -4.76 -16.81 10.46
CA LYS A 132 -4.57 -17.24 11.86
C LYS A 132 -3.28 -16.67 12.48
N MET A 133 -2.61 -15.73 11.82
CA MET A 133 -1.37 -15.13 12.32
C MET A 133 -1.60 -14.36 13.62
N GLU A 134 -0.78 -14.66 14.61
CA GLU A 134 -0.77 -13.97 15.90
C GLU A 134 -0.15 -12.57 15.77
N LEU A 135 -0.55 -11.66 16.66
CA LEU A 135 -0.13 -10.26 16.62
C LEU A 135 1.40 -10.09 16.71
N GLU A 136 2.07 -10.85 17.58
CA GLU A 136 3.52 -10.79 17.71
C GLU A 136 4.23 -11.23 16.42
N SER A 137 3.79 -12.34 15.81
CA SER A 137 4.32 -12.82 14.52
C SER A 137 4.07 -11.83 13.39
N LEU A 138 2.89 -11.19 13.39
CA LEU A 138 2.56 -10.13 12.44
C LEU A 138 3.50 -8.94 12.58
N LEU A 139 3.66 -8.40 13.80
CA LEU A 139 4.52 -7.26 14.08
C LEU A 139 5.96 -7.57 13.64
N PHE A 140 6.50 -8.72 14.05
CA PHE A 140 7.82 -9.17 13.65
C PHE A 140 8.00 -9.23 12.13
N GLN A 141 7.02 -9.81 11.42
CA GLN A 141 7.09 -9.91 9.95
C GLN A 141 7.00 -8.55 9.26
N ILE A 142 6.16 -7.64 9.76
CA ILE A 142 6.04 -6.28 9.23
C ILE A 142 7.34 -5.49 9.45
N GLU A 143 7.94 -5.55 10.64
CA GLU A 143 9.22 -4.88 10.92
C GLU A 143 10.33 -5.39 10.00
N LYS A 144 10.36 -6.72 9.78
CA LYS A 144 11.31 -7.36 8.89
C LYS A 144 11.22 -6.86 7.45
N ILE A 145 10.07 -6.36 6.98
CA ILE A 145 9.93 -5.75 5.64
C ILE A 145 10.98 -4.66 5.45
N TYR A 146 11.16 -3.80 6.45
CA TYR A 146 12.02 -2.61 6.40
C TYR A 146 13.51 -2.91 6.60
N ILE A 147 13.83 -4.13 7.04
CA ILE A 147 15.20 -4.57 7.33
C ILE A 147 15.72 -5.49 6.20
N SER A 148 14.87 -6.38 5.70
CA SER A 148 15.28 -7.40 4.73
C SER A 148 15.76 -6.80 3.41
N LYS A 149 16.87 -7.31 2.87
CA LYS A 149 17.42 -6.91 1.56
C LYS A 149 16.42 -7.12 0.40
N THR A 150 15.46 -8.04 0.56
CA THR A 150 14.46 -8.37 -0.46
C THR A 150 13.28 -7.40 -0.51
N THR A 151 13.01 -6.67 0.58
CA THR A 151 11.79 -5.85 0.75
C THR A 151 12.02 -4.47 1.34
N ASN A 152 13.26 -4.11 1.70
CA ASN A 152 13.56 -2.80 2.30
C ASN A 152 13.28 -1.60 1.36
N TRP A 153 12.87 -1.83 0.11
CA TRP A 153 12.40 -0.82 -0.82
C TRP A 153 10.95 -0.39 -0.58
N VAL A 154 10.19 -1.14 0.23
CA VAL A 154 8.82 -0.78 0.63
C VAL A 154 8.85 0.54 1.41
N ASP A 155 7.95 1.45 1.05
CA ASP A 155 7.78 2.74 1.71
C ASP A 155 6.71 2.65 2.80
N LYS A 156 5.46 2.31 2.48
CA LYS A 156 4.39 2.22 3.48
C LYS A 156 3.67 0.88 3.48
N VAL A 157 3.21 0.50 4.66
CA VAL A 157 2.30 -0.64 4.82
C VAL A 157 1.11 -0.21 5.68
N ILE A 158 -0.07 -0.68 5.29
CA ILE A 158 -1.29 -0.64 6.12
C ILE A 158 -1.67 -2.09 6.39
N VAL A 159 -1.94 -2.44 7.63
CA VAL A 159 -2.45 -3.77 7.99
C VAL A 159 -3.89 -3.63 8.47
N LYS A 160 -4.78 -4.40 7.84
CA LYS A 160 -6.21 -4.47 8.13
C LYS A 160 -6.57 -5.86 8.64
N LYS A 161 -7.40 -5.93 9.69
CA LYS A 161 -8.07 -7.16 10.13
C LYS A 161 -9.53 -6.85 10.41
N ASN A 162 -10.44 -7.55 9.73
CA ASN A 162 -11.85 -7.11 9.67
C ASN A 162 -11.90 -5.64 9.26
N GLU A 163 -12.73 -4.80 9.84
CA GLU A 163 -12.79 -3.36 9.50
C GLU A 163 -11.77 -2.50 10.26
N ASP A 164 -10.91 -3.11 11.08
CA ASP A 164 -9.95 -2.39 11.91
C ASP A 164 -8.60 -2.20 11.21
N VAL A 165 -8.02 -1.01 11.41
CA VAL A 165 -6.61 -0.74 11.13
C VAL A 165 -5.80 -1.25 12.31
N ILE A 166 -4.94 -2.24 12.07
CA ILE A 166 -4.05 -2.79 13.09
C ILE A 166 -2.82 -1.89 13.26
N LEU A 167 -2.18 -1.52 12.14
CA LEU A 167 -1.04 -0.63 12.12
C LEU A 167 -0.85 0.01 10.74
N ILE A 168 -0.12 1.12 10.73
CA ILE A 168 0.37 1.79 9.54
C ILE A 168 1.82 2.21 9.80
N TYR A 169 2.75 1.55 9.11
CA TYR A 169 4.17 1.89 9.19
C TYR A 169 4.62 2.58 7.91
N LYS A 170 5.56 3.51 8.08
CA LYS A 170 6.24 4.20 6.99
C LYS A 170 7.74 4.09 7.17
N LYS A 171 8.47 3.80 6.10
CA LYS A 171 9.93 3.78 6.09
C LYS A 171 10.47 5.13 6.54
N THR A 172 11.43 5.10 7.46
CA THR A 172 12.13 6.32 7.87
C THR A 172 12.99 6.76 6.70
N SER A 173 12.75 7.97 6.19
CA SER A 173 13.61 8.59 5.19
C SER A 173 15.02 8.65 5.76
N ARG A 174 16.00 8.04 5.09
CA ARG A 174 17.39 8.40 5.35
C ARG A 174 17.49 9.86 4.93
N ASN A 175 17.80 10.77 5.85
CA ASN A 175 18.48 11.99 5.44
C ASN A 175 19.67 11.51 4.60
N PRO A 176 19.88 12.01 3.36
CA PRO A 176 21.13 11.77 2.68
C PRO A 176 22.21 12.31 3.62
N THR A 177 22.90 11.42 4.33
CA THR A 177 24.10 11.75 5.06
C THR A 177 25.05 12.27 4.00
N GLY A 178 25.42 13.54 4.13
CA GLY A 178 26.21 14.26 3.13
C GLY A 178 27.39 13.43 2.63
N HIS A 179 27.35 13.13 1.34
CA HIS A 179 28.47 12.95 0.43
C HIS A 179 27.84 12.59 -0.91
N ASP A 180 27.47 13.64 -1.65
CA ASP A 180 27.49 13.74 -3.11
C ASP A 180 27.31 15.24 -3.44
N GLN A 181 28.24 16.04 -2.91
CA GLN A 181 28.79 17.16 -3.68
C GLN A 181 29.88 16.55 -4.56
N PHE A 182 30.05 17.09 -5.77
CA PHE A 182 30.91 16.65 -6.89
C PHE A 182 30.23 15.55 -7.75
N CYS A 183 29.98 15.73 -9.05
CA CYS A 183 30.63 16.55 -10.08
C CYS A 183 29.64 17.06 -11.14
N ASN A 184 29.91 18.30 -11.59
CA ASN A 184 29.61 18.99 -12.86
C ASN A 184 28.31 18.68 -13.61
#